data_AF-A0A9P7JI10-F1
#
_entry.id   AF-A0A9P7JI10-F1
#
_cell.length_a   1.000
_cell.length_b   1.000
_cell.length_c   1.000
_cell.angle_alpha   90.00
_cell.angle_beta   90.00
_cell.angle_gamma   90.00
#
_symmetry.space_group_name_H-M   'P 1'
#
loop_
_entity.id
_entity.type
_entity.pdbx_description
1 polymer ?
#
loop_
_entity_poly.entity_id
_entity_poly.type
_entity_poly.pdbx_seq_one_letter_code
_entity_poly.pdbx_strand_id
1 'polypeptide(L)'
;MPAVVINPHAGHELDALSDAVDDVNVLKAKIWDSQSEFDSTKDKTTFRQYETACDRVKNFYKEQHEKQTVAFNIKARMEFKSRKRARMGIWQAMEMLNTLVDDSDPDTELSQIEHLLQTAEAIRRDGKPEWMQVTGLIHDLGKLLHLFGSEGQWDVVGDTFIVGCAFSDKNIYPSTFAGNPDFHDAVYSTQYGIYEPNCGLDNVMVSWGHDEYLYNVVKDQSSLPAEGLAMIRYHSFYPWHREGAYTHLMNEKDRVSLQAVRAFNPYDLYSKSDKPCDTETLRPYYEGLIAKFFPSEIDW
;
A
#
# COMPACT_ATOMS: atom_id res chain seq x y z
N MET A 1 -40.02 -52.37 5.09
CA MET A 1 -39.24 -51.13 4.89
C MET A 1 -38.35 -50.96 6.11
N PRO A 2 -37.02 -50.82 5.99
CA PRO A 2 -36.16 -50.62 7.14
C PRO A 2 -36.30 -49.18 7.63
N ALA A 3 -36.46 -49.01 8.94
CA ALA A 3 -36.57 -47.71 9.60
C ALA A 3 -35.20 -47.02 9.60
N VAL A 4 -35.15 -45.77 9.12
CA VAL A 4 -33.99 -44.90 9.23
C VAL A 4 -33.83 -44.53 10.69
N VAL A 5 -32.76 -45.02 11.33
CA VAL A 5 -32.36 -44.59 12.66
C VAL A 5 -31.64 -43.25 12.50
N ILE A 6 -32.34 -42.15 12.78
CA ILE A 6 -31.75 -40.82 12.81
C ILE A 6 -31.00 -40.71 14.14
N ASN A 7 -29.68 -40.61 14.09
CA ASN A 7 -28.84 -40.42 15.27
C ASN A 7 -29.00 -38.97 15.77
N PRO A 8 -29.60 -38.72 16.94
CA PRO A 8 -29.87 -37.36 17.44
C PRO A 8 -28.60 -36.58 17.80
N HIS A 9 -27.43 -37.23 17.86
CA HIS A 9 -26.15 -36.60 18.17
C HIS A 9 -25.40 -36.03 16.96
N ALA A 10 -25.78 -36.40 15.74
CA ALA A 10 -25.07 -35.97 14.53
C ALA A 10 -25.21 -34.46 14.25
N GLY A 11 -26.34 -33.84 14.64
CA GLY A 11 -26.55 -32.40 14.48
C GLY A 11 -25.66 -31.58 15.43
N HIS A 12 -25.56 -31.98 16.69
CA HIS A 12 -24.71 -31.30 17.68
C HIS A 12 -23.21 -31.40 17.36
N GLU A 13 -22.75 -32.51 16.76
CA GLU A 13 -21.36 -32.65 16.31
C GLU A 13 -21.06 -31.79 15.08
N LEU A 14 -22.02 -31.61 14.17
CA LEU A 14 -21.89 -30.73 13.01
C LEU A 14 -21.89 -29.26 13.41
N ASP A 15 -22.75 -28.86 14.36
CA ASP A 15 -22.80 -27.50 14.89
C ASP A 15 -21.50 -27.17 15.64
N ALA A 16 -21.00 -28.08 16.49
CA ALA A 16 -19.73 -27.89 17.19
C ALA A 16 -18.52 -27.83 16.23
N LEU A 17 -18.56 -28.58 15.12
CA LEU A 17 -17.54 -28.51 14.08
C LEU A 17 -17.62 -27.19 13.30
N SER A 18 -18.83 -26.71 13.00
CA SER A 18 -19.06 -25.40 12.37
C SER A 18 -18.55 -24.27 13.26
N ASP A 19 -18.92 -24.28 14.54
CA ASP A 19 -18.50 -23.29 15.53
C ASP A 19 -16.98 -23.30 15.71
N ALA A 20 -16.35 -24.48 15.74
CA ALA A 20 -14.89 -24.60 15.82
C ALA A 20 -14.18 -24.11 14.54
N VAL A 21 -14.78 -24.30 13.37
CA VAL A 21 -14.26 -23.76 12.10
C VAL A 21 -14.40 -22.24 12.09
N ASP A 22 -15.51 -21.70 12.57
CA ASP A 22 -15.75 -20.26 12.69
C ASP A 22 -14.81 -19.63 13.71
N ASP A 23 -14.55 -20.27 14.86
CA ASP A 23 -13.57 -19.82 15.85
C ASP A 23 -12.13 -19.85 15.31
N VAL A 24 -11.76 -20.89 14.54
CA VAL A 24 -10.45 -20.94 13.85
C VAL A 24 -10.36 -19.86 12.77
N ASN A 25 -11.46 -19.56 12.08
CA ASN A 25 -11.51 -18.48 11.09
C ASN A 25 -11.43 -17.10 11.76
N VAL A 26 -12.05 -16.90 12.93
CA VAL A 26 -11.95 -15.66 13.72
C VAL A 26 -10.56 -15.49 14.33
N LEU A 27 -9.93 -16.57 14.80
CA LEU A 27 -8.55 -16.58 15.28
C LEU A 27 -7.57 -16.29 14.14
N LYS A 28 -7.75 -16.89 12.95
CA LYS A 28 -6.96 -16.58 11.75
C LYS A 28 -7.23 -15.17 11.21
N ALA A 29 -8.44 -14.65 11.38
CA ALA A 29 -8.84 -13.32 10.92
C ALA A 29 -8.21 -12.16 11.72
N LYS A 30 -7.55 -12.44 12.86
CA LYS A 30 -6.83 -11.43 13.69
C LYS A 30 -5.34 -11.77 13.92
N ILE A 31 -4.72 -12.50 12.99
CA ILE A 31 -3.26 -12.69 13.00
C ILE A 31 -2.56 -11.55 12.23
N TRP A 32 -3.25 -10.92 11.28
CA TRP A 32 -2.63 -9.91 10.43
C TRP A 32 -2.20 -8.67 11.23
N ASP A 33 -2.94 -8.28 12.27
CA ASP A 33 -2.69 -7.11 13.13
C ASP A 33 -1.78 -7.41 14.33
N SER A 34 -1.28 -8.65 14.48
CA SER A 34 -0.26 -8.93 15.50
C SER A 34 1.00 -8.08 15.28
N GLN A 35 1.72 -7.79 16.35
CA GLN A 35 2.95 -7.01 16.24
C GLN A 35 3.98 -7.74 15.37
N SER A 36 4.74 -6.99 14.57
CA SER A 36 5.85 -7.55 13.80
C SER A 36 6.98 -8.01 14.73
N GLU A 37 7.54 -9.18 14.45
CA GLU A 37 8.63 -9.78 15.22
C GLU A 37 9.96 -9.77 14.45
N PHE A 38 9.91 -9.83 13.11
CA PHE A 38 11.10 -9.86 12.25
C PHE A 38 12.04 -8.65 12.42
N ASP A 39 11.49 -7.49 12.80
CA ASP A 39 12.22 -6.22 12.95
C ASP A 39 12.65 -5.94 14.39
N SER A 40 12.40 -6.87 15.33
CA SER A 40 12.68 -6.70 16.76
C SER A 40 14.15 -6.39 17.08
N THR A 41 15.08 -6.85 16.25
CA THR A 41 16.52 -6.60 16.40
C THR A 41 17.05 -5.47 15.51
N LYS A 42 16.19 -4.81 14.72
CA LYS A 42 16.61 -3.78 13.78
C LYS A 42 16.74 -2.43 14.48
N ASP A 43 17.80 -1.71 14.16
CA ASP A 43 17.95 -0.32 14.60
C ASP A 43 17.04 0.58 13.76
N LYS A 44 15.87 0.92 14.30
CA LYS A 44 14.87 1.74 13.61
C LYS A 44 15.34 3.18 13.39
N THR A 45 16.41 3.61 14.05
CA THR A 45 16.95 4.99 13.94
C THR A 45 17.73 5.21 12.65
N THR A 46 18.12 4.16 11.93
CA THR A 46 18.88 4.30 10.67
C THR A 46 18.02 4.50 9.44
N PHE A 47 16.70 4.34 9.55
CA PHE A 47 15.75 4.42 8.42
C PHE A 47 15.13 5.82 8.32
N ARG A 48 14.78 6.24 7.09
CA ARG A 48 14.04 7.48 6.80
C ARG A 48 14.70 8.74 7.37
N GLN A 49 16.02 8.84 7.20
CA GLN A 49 16.82 9.97 7.67
C GLN A 49 16.79 11.15 6.67
N TYR A 50 15.69 11.90 6.66
CA TYR A 50 15.49 13.01 5.71
C TYR A 50 16.37 14.25 6.01
N GLU A 51 16.67 14.54 7.26
CA GLU A 51 17.53 15.70 7.60
C GLU A 51 18.92 15.58 6.95
N THR A 52 19.49 14.38 6.97
CA THR A 52 20.80 14.04 6.40
C THR A 52 20.72 13.45 4.99
N ALA A 53 19.53 13.36 4.38
CA ALA A 53 19.38 12.83 3.03
C ALA A 53 20.12 13.68 1.99
N CYS A 54 20.53 13.05 0.90
CA CYS A 54 21.23 13.70 -0.20
C CYS A 54 20.32 14.66 -0.99
N ASP A 55 20.94 15.53 -1.77
CA ASP A 55 20.22 16.55 -2.55
C ASP A 55 19.25 15.94 -3.57
N ARG A 56 19.51 14.73 -4.07
CA ARG A 56 18.59 14.00 -4.97
C ARG A 56 17.21 13.84 -4.31
N VAL A 57 17.17 13.29 -3.09
CA VAL A 57 15.93 13.05 -2.34
C VAL A 57 15.25 14.37 -1.96
N LYS A 58 16.03 15.38 -1.54
CA LYS A 58 15.49 16.71 -1.20
C LYS A 58 14.86 17.39 -2.41
N ASN A 59 15.52 17.36 -3.56
CA ASN A 59 15.01 17.94 -4.80
C ASN A 59 13.80 17.17 -5.34
N PHE A 60 13.79 15.84 -5.22
CA PHE A 60 12.65 14.99 -5.57
C PHE A 60 11.39 15.44 -4.82
N TYR A 61 11.45 15.50 -3.48
CA TYR A 61 10.29 15.88 -2.67
C TYR A 61 9.87 17.32 -2.92
N LYS A 62 10.83 18.23 -3.11
CA LYS A 62 10.50 19.60 -3.50
C LYS A 62 9.71 19.65 -4.81
N GLU A 63 10.17 18.94 -5.84
CA GLU A 63 9.47 18.87 -7.13
C GLU A 63 8.07 18.27 -6.99
N GLN A 64 7.94 17.17 -6.24
CA GLN A 64 6.64 16.55 -5.96
C GLN A 64 5.69 17.54 -5.28
N HIS A 65 6.15 18.18 -4.20
CA HIS A 65 5.36 19.14 -3.44
C HIS A 65 4.93 20.32 -4.30
N GLU A 66 5.78 20.83 -5.19
CA GLU A 66 5.46 21.97 -6.07
C GLU A 66 4.46 21.61 -7.18
N LYS A 67 4.47 20.36 -7.68
CA LYS A 67 3.71 19.96 -8.86
C LYS A 67 2.41 19.19 -8.59
N GLN A 68 2.30 18.50 -7.45
CA GLN A 68 1.09 17.79 -7.04
C GLN A 68 0.00 18.80 -6.60
N THR A 69 -0.77 19.26 -7.58
CA THR A 69 -1.91 20.16 -7.40
C THR A 69 -3.23 19.39 -7.52
N VAL A 70 -4.33 20.02 -7.10
CA VAL A 70 -5.70 19.53 -7.37
C VAL A 70 -5.90 19.33 -8.87
N ALA A 71 -5.49 20.29 -9.69
CA ALA A 71 -5.63 20.24 -11.14
C ALA A 71 -4.89 19.03 -11.75
N PHE A 72 -3.64 18.81 -11.32
CA PHE A 72 -2.87 17.64 -11.74
C PHE A 72 -3.54 16.33 -11.30
N ASN A 73 -3.98 16.25 -10.05
CA ASN A 73 -4.59 15.04 -9.50
C ASN A 73 -5.91 14.64 -10.18
N ILE A 74 -6.71 15.63 -10.60
CA ILE A 74 -7.90 15.41 -11.43
C ILE A 74 -7.49 14.88 -12.81
N LYS A 75 -6.53 15.54 -13.47
CA LYS A 75 -6.03 15.12 -14.79
C LYS A 75 -5.51 13.67 -14.76
N ALA A 76 -4.64 13.34 -13.82
CA ALA A 76 -4.04 12.01 -13.70
C ALA A 76 -5.09 10.90 -13.52
N ARG A 77 -6.12 11.15 -12.68
CA ARG A 77 -7.25 10.21 -12.48
C ARG A 77 -8.12 10.06 -13.72
N MET A 78 -8.30 11.11 -14.51
CA MET A 78 -9.01 11.04 -15.80
C MET A 78 -8.18 10.27 -16.84
N GLU A 79 -6.87 10.49 -16.88
CA GLU A 79 -5.95 9.78 -17.76
C GLU A 79 -5.87 8.29 -17.42
N PHE A 80 -5.87 7.94 -16.13
CA PHE A 80 -6.00 6.56 -15.67
C PHE A 80 -7.22 5.86 -16.27
N LYS A 81 -8.41 6.48 -16.18
CA LYS A 81 -9.66 5.90 -16.66
C LYS A 81 -9.76 5.81 -18.19
N SER A 82 -8.99 6.59 -18.93
CA SER A 82 -9.10 6.71 -20.39
C SER A 82 -8.09 5.86 -21.17
N ARG A 83 -7.12 5.24 -20.49
CA ARG A 83 -6.04 4.48 -21.13
C ARG A 83 -5.93 3.07 -20.56
N LYS A 84 -5.81 2.09 -21.45
CA LYS A 84 -5.30 0.76 -21.12
C LYS A 84 -3.80 0.77 -21.37
N ARG A 85 -2.98 0.38 -20.38
CA ARG A 85 -1.51 0.49 -20.48
C ARG A 85 -0.90 -0.84 -20.88
N ALA A 86 -1.27 -1.91 -20.17
CA ALA A 86 -0.78 -3.25 -20.44
C ALA A 86 -1.80 -4.32 -20.00
N ARG A 87 -1.60 -5.54 -20.49
CA ARG A 87 -2.26 -6.74 -19.96
C ARG A 87 -1.20 -7.80 -19.73
N MET A 88 -0.98 -8.15 -18.46
CA MET A 88 0.08 -9.08 -18.05
C MET A 88 -0.20 -9.63 -16.64
N GLY A 89 0.44 -10.75 -16.30
CA GLY A 89 0.38 -11.33 -14.96
C GLY A 89 1.24 -10.58 -13.94
N ILE A 90 0.96 -10.77 -12.65
CA ILE A 90 1.69 -10.13 -11.55
C ILE A 90 3.20 -10.39 -11.61
N TRP A 91 3.63 -11.63 -11.88
CA TRP A 91 5.05 -11.95 -11.94
C TRP A 91 5.76 -11.27 -13.13
N GLN A 92 5.09 -11.18 -14.28
CA GLN A 92 5.60 -10.44 -15.44
C GLN A 92 5.72 -8.94 -15.13
N ALA A 93 4.79 -8.39 -14.35
CA ALA A 93 4.83 -7.02 -13.88
C ALA A 93 6.02 -6.77 -12.92
N MET A 94 6.33 -7.74 -12.04
CA MET A 94 7.53 -7.70 -11.20
C MET A 94 8.83 -7.71 -12.04
N GLU A 95 8.90 -8.59 -13.05
CA GLU A 95 10.04 -8.65 -13.98
C GLU A 95 10.21 -7.33 -14.76
N MET A 96 9.11 -6.70 -15.17
CA MET A 96 9.11 -5.39 -15.83
C MET A 96 9.57 -4.28 -14.87
N LEU A 97 9.05 -4.26 -13.64
CA LEU A 97 9.40 -3.25 -12.64
C LEU A 97 10.89 -3.31 -12.28
N ASN A 98 11.50 -4.50 -12.34
CA ASN A 98 12.92 -4.68 -12.05
C ASN A 98 13.87 -3.90 -12.98
N THR A 99 13.34 -3.28 -14.03
CA THR A 99 14.09 -2.37 -14.93
C THR A 99 14.16 -0.93 -14.41
N LEU A 100 13.49 -0.60 -13.31
CA LEU A 100 13.36 0.74 -12.73
C LEU A 100 14.21 0.93 -11.47
N VAL A 101 14.76 2.13 -11.30
CA VAL A 101 15.46 2.60 -10.08
C VAL A 101 14.63 3.71 -9.42
N ASP A 102 14.34 3.60 -8.13
CA ASP A 102 13.55 4.57 -7.35
C ASP A 102 14.46 5.67 -6.76
N ASP A 103 14.29 6.91 -7.20
CA ASP A 103 15.12 8.05 -6.79
C ASP A 103 14.68 8.70 -5.46
N SER A 104 13.49 8.35 -4.96
CA SER A 104 12.91 8.93 -3.74
C SER A 104 13.36 8.26 -2.45
N ASP A 105 13.80 7.00 -2.54
CA ASP A 105 14.18 6.19 -1.39
C ASP A 105 15.57 6.59 -0.87
N PRO A 106 15.69 7.05 0.40
CA PRO A 106 16.99 7.34 1.00
C PRO A 106 17.71 6.09 1.53
N ASP A 107 17.00 4.96 1.64
CA ASP A 107 17.45 3.81 2.43
C ASP A 107 18.13 2.72 1.58
N THR A 108 17.99 2.69 0.24
CA THR A 108 18.56 1.60 -0.57
C THR A 108 18.71 1.83 -2.09
N GLU A 109 19.56 1.00 -2.75
CA GLU A 109 19.69 0.83 -4.21
C GLU A 109 19.22 -0.58 -4.67
N LEU A 110 18.39 -1.26 -3.85
CA LEU A 110 17.91 -2.61 -4.15
C LEU A 110 17.18 -2.70 -5.48
N SER A 111 17.31 -3.86 -6.13
CA SER A 111 16.46 -4.19 -7.26
C SER A 111 15.00 -4.26 -6.80
N GLN A 112 14.06 -3.82 -7.63
CA GLN A 112 12.65 -3.74 -7.23
C GLN A 112 12.09 -5.13 -6.88
N ILE A 113 12.48 -6.18 -7.61
CA ILE A 113 12.01 -7.54 -7.32
C ILE A 113 12.51 -8.05 -5.96
N GLU A 114 13.71 -7.64 -5.55
CA GLU A 114 14.29 -8.01 -4.26
C GLU A 114 13.54 -7.34 -3.12
N HIS A 115 13.22 -6.04 -3.24
CA HIS A 115 12.40 -5.33 -2.25
C HIS A 115 11.01 -5.98 -2.07
N LEU A 116 10.33 -6.30 -3.18
CA LEU A 116 9.04 -6.97 -3.15
C LEU A 116 9.12 -8.33 -2.44
N LEU A 117 10.14 -9.14 -2.75
CA LEU A 117 10.33 -10.45 -2.13
C LEU A 117 10.75 -10.35 -0.66
N GLN A 118 11.60 -9.38 -0.29
CA GLN A 118 11.99 -9.15 1.10
C GLN A 118 10.79 -8.77 1.96
N THR A 119 9.92 -7.88 1.44
CA THR A 119 8.69 -7.48 2.12
C THR A 119 7.77 -8.70 2.32
N ALA A 120 7.54 -9.48 1.25
CA ALA A 120 6.68 -10.66 1.31
C ALA A 120 7.25 -11.77 2.23
N GLU A 121 8.56 -12.04 2.16
CA GLU A 121 9.22 -13.02 3.04
C GLU A 121 9.21 -12.57 4.50
N ALA A 122 9.34 -11.27 4.78
CA ALA A 122 9.23 -10.76 6.14
C ALA A 122 7.84 -11.02 6.73
N ILE A 123 6.79 -10.75 5.96
CA ILE A 123 5.40 -11.06 6.31
C ILE A 123 5.21 -12.57 6.52
N ARG A 124 5.80 -13.40 5.63
CA ARG A 124 5.72 -14.87 5.72
C ARG A 124 6.42 -15.44 6.95
N ARG A 125 7.59 -14.90 7.32
CA ARG A 125 8.36 -15.33 8.51
C ARG A 125 7.59 -15.07 9.81
N ASP A 126 6.85 -13.99 9.88
CA ASP A 126 5.99 -13.65 11.02
C ASP A 126 4.65 -14.41 11.01
N GLY A 127 4.47 -15.38 10.10
CA GLY A 127 3.28 -16.24 10.06
C GLY A 127 2.00 -15.52 9.67
N LYS A 128 2.11 -14.36 9.01
CA LYS A 128 0.96 -13.56 8.60
C LYS A 128 0.16 -14.25 7.48
N PRO A 129 -1.13 -13.93 7.31
CA PRO A 129 -1.98 -14.58 6.33
C PRO A 129 -1.45 -14.47 4.89
N GLU A 130 -1.78 -15.46 4.07
CA GLU A 130 -1.42 -15.55 2.65
C GLU A 130 -1.78 -14.29 1.86
N TRP A 131 -2.95 -13.68 2.12
CA TRP A 131 -3.36 -12.45 1.44
C TRP A 131 -2.42 -11.27 1.76
N MET A 132 -1.88 -11.20 2.99
CA MET A 132 -0.98 -10.11 3.39
C MET A 132 0.41 -10.30 2.78
N GLN A 133 0.84 -11.56 2.62
CA GLN A 133 2.09 -11.88 1.93
C GLN A 133 2.04 -11.45 0.47
N VAL A 134 0.96 -11.75 -0.25
CA VAL A 134 0.81 -11.27 -1.64
C VAL A 134 0.61 -9.76 -1.70
N THR A 135 -0.06 -9.14 -0.73
CA THR A 135 -0.12 -7.67 -0.62
C THR A 135 1.29 -7.07 -0.53
N GLY A 136 2.17 -7.62 0.32
CA GLY A 136 3.56 -7.20 0.38
C GLY A 136 4.35 -7.48 -0.90
N LEU A 137 4.07 -8.58 -1.59
CA LEU A 137 4.69 -8.89 -2.87
C LEU A 137 4.34 -7.86 -3.97
N ILE A 138 3.16 -7.24 -3.91
CA ILE A 138 2.68 -6.39 -5.00
C ILE A 138 2.65 -4.90 -4.68
N HIS A 139 2.79 -4.48 -3.42
CA HIS A 139 2.50 -3.10 -2.97
C HIS A 139 3.13 -2.00 -3.84
N ASP A 140 4.34 -2.24 -4.33
CA ASP A 140 5.12 -1.31 -5.14
C ASP A 140 4.96 -1.48 -6.66
N LEU A 141 4.16 -2.44 -7.14
CA LEU A 141 3.94 -2.63 -8.58
C LEU A 141 3.27 -1.44 -9.26
N GLY A 142 2.70 -0.51 -8.49
CA GLY A 142 2.22 0.74 -9.04
C GLY A 142 3.31 1.63 -9.63
N LYS A 143 4.59 1.39 -9.29
CA LYS A 143 5.75 2.10 -9.85
C LYS A 143 5.92 1.88 -11.36
N LEU A 144 5.28 0.85 -11.91
CA LEU A 144 5.15 0.66 -13.36
C LEU A 144 4.50 1.84 -14.07
N LEU A 145 3.76 2.71 -13.36
CA LEU A 145 3.26 3.97 -13.89
C LEU A 145 4.38 4.80 -14.57
N HIS A 146 5.61 4.72 -14.09
CA HIS A 146 6.76 5.38 -14.71
C HIS A 146 7.03 4.90 -16.15
N LEU A 147 6.82 3.61 -16.41
CA LEU A 147 6.96 3.01 -17.74
C LEU A 147 5.71 3.25 -18.62
N PHE A 148 4.62 3.72 -18.02
CA PHE A 148 3.34 3.95 -18.69
C PHE A 148 3.01 5.42 -18.92
N GLY A 149 4.04 6.27 -18.92
CA GLY A 149 3.95 7.67 -19.34
C GLY A 149 3.64 8.64 -18.21
N SER A 150 4.25 8.44 -17.02
CA SER A 150 4.29 9.47 -15.98
C SER A 150 5.05 10.72 -16.46
N GLU A 151 4.83 11.86 -15.81
CA GLU A 151 5.56 13.11 -16.12
C GLU A 151 6.94 13.15 -15.44
N GLY A 152 7.19 12.30 -14.43
CA GLY A 152 8.49 12.10 -13.80
C GLY A 152 8.46 10.94 -12.80
N GLN A 153 9.41 10.91 -11.86
CA GLN A 153 9.26 10.04 -10.69
C GLN A 153 8.38 10.71 -9.60
N TRP A 154 8.32 12.04 -9.60
CA TRP A 154 7.59 12.83 -8.59
C TRP A 154 6.07 12.57 -8.57
N ASP A 155 5.50 12.08 -9.68
CA ASP A 155 4.10 11.65 -9.81
C ASP A 155 3.92 10.12 -9.74
N VAL A 156 4.94 9.41 -9.25
CA VAL A 156 4.93 7.95 -9.12
C VAL A 156 5.30 7.51 -7.70
N VAL A 157 6.44 7.92 -7.18
CA VAL A 157 7.02 7.41 -5.90
C VAL A 157 6.98 8.46 -4.79
N GLY A 158 7.49 8.12 -3.61
CA GLY A 158 7.60 9.01 -2.45
C GLY A 158 6.34 9.07 -1.56
N ASP A 159 6.52 9.63 -0.37
CA ASP A 159 5.44 9.84 0.59
C ASP A 159 4.29 10.66 -0.02
N THR A 160 3.06 10.26 0.28
CA THR A 160 1.86 10.92 -0.22
C THR A 160 1.23 11.87 0.80
N PHE A 161 0.41 12.80 0.31
CA PHE A 161 -0.31 13.79 1.12
C PHE A 161 -1.65 14.14 0.48
N ILE A 162 -2.56 14.81 1.19
CA ILE A 162 -3.84 15.23 0.62
C ILE A 162 -3.67 16.57 -0.12
N VAL A 163 -4.13 16.62 -1.37
CA VAL A 163 -4.28 17.87 -2.14
C VAL A 163 -5.69 18.44 -1.96
N GLY A 164 -5.88 19.75 -2.17
CA GLY A 164 -7.21 20.38 -2.11
C GLY A 164 -7.68 20.76 -0.71
N CYS A 165 -6.83 20.63 0.30
CA CYS A 165 -6.93 21.27 1.61
C CYS A 165 -5.54 21.66 2.11
N ALA A 166 -5.46 22.33 3.26
CA ALA A 166 -4.21 22.80 3.81
C ALA A 166 -3.21 21.64 3.97
N PHE A 167 -1.98 21.85 3.49
CA PHE A 167 -0.91 20.87 3.65
C PHE A 167 -0.50 20.79 5.12
N SER A 168 -0.29 19.56 5.61
CA SER A 168 0.12 19.31 6.99
C SER A 168 1.59 19.68 7.20
N ASP A 169 1.90 20.26 8.37
CA ASP A 169 3.28 20.49 8.82
C ASP A 169 4.03 19.20 9.16
N LYS A 170 3.31 18.07 9.24
CA LYS A 170 3.84 16.70 9.38
C LYS A 170 4.29 16.05 8.07
N ASN A 171 4.06 16.70 6.93
CA ASN A 171 4.63 16.24 5.66
C ASN A 171 6.15 16.39 5.70
N ILE A 172 6.88 15.54 4.95
CA ILE A 172 8.33 15.70 4.79
C ILE A 172 8.61 17.08 4.17
N TYR A 173 9.63 17.78 4.65
CA TYR A 173 10.03 19.12 4.16
C TYR A 173 8.84 20.09 3.96
N PRO A 174 8.03 20.38 5.00
CA PRO A 174 6.78 21.11 4.84
C PRO A 174 6.97 22.51 4.22
N SER A 175 8.15 23.11 4.36
CA SER A 175 8.48 24.40 3.76
C SER A 175 8.51 24.41 2.23
N THR A 176 8.71 23.27 1.56
CA THR A 176 8.76 23.24 0.08
C THR A 176 7.39 23.41 -0.56
N PHE A 177 6.31 23.18 0.19
CA PHE A 177 4.94 23.41 -0.30
C PHE A 177 4.67 24.88 -0.63
N ALA A 178 5.46 25.83 -0.13
CA ALA A 178 5.35 27.24 -0.50
C ALA A 178 5.53 27.50 -2.02
N GLY A 179 6.15 26.56 -2.76
CA GLY A 179 6.26 26.63 -4.22
C GLY A 179 5.05 26.03 -4.96
N ASN A 180 4.11 25.38 -4.27
CA ASN A 180 2.89 24.83 -4.87
C ASN A 180 1.86 25.96 -5.06
N PRO A 181 1.25 26.11 -6.25
CA PRO A 181 0.24 27.14 -6.48
C PRO A 181 -1.01 27.00 -5.60
N ASP A 182 -1.35 25.78 -5.16
CA ASP A 182 -2.50 25.53 -4.27
C ASP A 182 -2.23 25.97 -2.82
N PHE A 183 -0.96 26.17 -2.43
CA PHE A 183 -0.60 26.53 -1.05
C PHE A 183 -1.16 27.88 -0.59
N HIS A 184 -1.27 28.84 -1.51
CA HIS A 184 -1.81 30.17 -1.26
C HIS A 184 -3.24 30.37 -1.80
N ASP A 185 -3.85 29.31 -2.33
CA ASP A 185 -5.23 29.38 -2.83
C ASP A 185 -6.22 29.59 -1.67
N ALA A 186 -7.17 30.51 -1.84
CA ALA A 186 -8.08 30.91 -0.76
C ALA A 186 -9.02 29.77 -0.30
N VAL A 187 -9.25 28.77 -1.13
CA VAL A 187 -10.02 27.56 -0.79
C VAL A 187 -9.07 26.51 -0.26
N TYR A 188 -8.07 26.10 -1.04
CA TYR A 188 -7.23 24.95 -0.70
C TYR A 188 -6.33 25.20 0.51
N SER A 189 -5.99 26.44 0.85
CA SER A 189 -5.22 26.77 2.07
C SER A 189 -6.01 26.63 3.37
N THR A 190 -7.31 26.36 3.31
CA THR A 190 -8.15 26.15 4.50
C THR A 190 -8.08 24.71 5.00
N GLN A 191 -8.43 24.49 6.28
CA GLN A 191 -8.37 23.17 6.93
C GLN A 191 -9.07 22.06 6.13
N TYR A 192 -10.23 22.38 5.56
CA TYR A 192 -11.06 21.42 4.82
C TYR A 192 -10.96 21.60 3.31
N GLY A 193 -10.64 22.81 2.83
CA GLY A 193 -10.57 23.13 1.42
C GLY A 193 -11.84 22.70 0.67
N ILE A 194 -11.70 21.71 -0.22
CA ILE A 194 -12.83 21.17 -1.01
C ILE A 194 -13.57 20.00 -0.35
N TYR A 195 -13.15 19.57 0.84
CA TYR A 195 -13.68 18.40 1.52
C TYR A 195 -14.68 18.76 2.62
N GLU A 196 -15.58 17.83 2.92
CA GLU A 196 -16.43 17.91 4.10
C GLU A 196 -15.70 17.30 5.32
N PRO A 197 -16.01 17.77 6.55
CA PRO A 197 -15.47 17.15 7.76
C PRO A 197 -15.86 15.66 7.83
N ASN A 198 -14.89 14.81 8.20
CA ASN A 198 -15.09 13.37 8.36
C ASN A 198 -15.66 12.66 7.12
N CYS A 199 -15.40 13.18 5.91
CA CYS A 199 -15.90 12.61 4.65
C CYS A 199 -15.35 11.20 4.38
N GLY A 200 -14.23 10.82 5.01
CA GLY A 200 -13.55 9.56 4.82
C GLY A 200 -12.47 9.62 3.75
N LEU A 201 -11.38 8.87 3.93
CA LEU A 201 -10.23 8.91 3.01
C LEU A 201 -10.53 8.32 1.61
N ASP A 202 -11.65 7.64 1.45
CA ASP A 202 -12.15 7.25 0.12
C ASP A 202 -12.61 8.45 -0.71
N ASN A 203 -12.98 9.56 -0.06
CA ASN A 203 -13.54 10.77 -0.66
C ASN A 203 -12.53 11.93 -0.76
N VAL A 204 -11.26 11.68 -0.45
CA VAL A 204 -10.19 12.67 -0.56
C VAL A 204 -9.23 12.32 -1.69
N MET A 205 -8.61 13.33 -2.30
CA MET A 205 -7.52 13.13 -3.23
C MET A 205 -6.20 13.11 -2.47
N VAL A 206 -5.71 11.90 -2.20
CA VAL A 206 -4.30 11.67 -1.89
C VAL A 206 -3.48 11.94 -3.16
N SER A 207 -2.32 12.57 -3.05
CA SER A 207 -1.43 12.90 -4.16
C SER A 207 -1.20 11.67 -5.05
N TRP A 208 -1.29 11.87 -6.37
CA TRP A 208 -1.24 10.79 -7.34
C TRP A 208 0.12 10.10 -7.34
N GLY A 209 0.13 8.77 -7.38
CA GLY A 209 1.33 7.95 -7.34
C GLY A 209 1.00 6.46 -7.43
N HIS A 210 2.01 5.63 -7.15
CA HIS A 210 1.93 4.18 -7.22
C HIS A 210 0.85 3.57 -6.33
N ASP A 211 0.62 4.08 -5.12
CA ASP A 211 -0.45 3.65 -4.22
C ASP A 211 -1.84 3.71 -4.88
N GLU A 212 -2.26 4.91 -5.28
CA GLU A 212 -3.59 5.14 -5.85
C GLU A 212 -3.74 4.46 -7.21
N TYR A 213 -2.67 4.46 -8.03
CA TYR A 213 -2.66 3.75 -9.30
C TYR A 213 -2.85 2.24 -9.09
N LEU A 214 -2.03 1.60 -8.25
CA LEU A 214 -2.10 0.17 -8.02
C LEU A 214 -3.43 -0.24 -7.38
N TYR A 215 -3.91 0.52 -6.38
CA TYR A 215 -5.22 0.29 -5.78
C TYR A 215 -6.32 0.23 -6.85
N ASN A 216 -6.34 1.20 -7.79
CA ASN A 216 -7.33 1.21 -8.85
C ASN A 216 -7.13 0.09 -9.88
N VAL A 217 -5.91 -0.41 -10.09
CA VAL A 217 -5.64 -1.60 -10.93
C VAL A 217 -6.20 -2.87 -10.27
N VAL A 218 -5.95 -3.09 -8.97
CA VAL A 218 -6.18 -4.40 -8.33
C VAL A 218 -7.52 -4.55 -7.61
N LYS A 219 -8.16 -3.47 -7.18
CA LYS A 219 -9.37 -3.52 -6.33
C LYS A 219 -10.54 -4.32 -6.95
N ASP A 220 -10.66 -4.30 -8.27
CA ASP A 220 -11.74 -4.97 -9.02
C ASP A 220 -11.25 -6.21 -9.77
N GLN A 221 -9.96 -6.56 -9.66
CA GLN A 221 -9.30 -7.65 -10.38
C GLN A 221 -8.58 -8.65 -9.46
N SER A 222 -8.83 -8.56 -8.15
CA SER A 222 -8.25 -9.45 -7.13
C SER A 222 -9.28 -9.88 -6.09
N SER A 223 -8.98 -10.94 -5.35
CA SER A 223 -9.74 -11.36 -4.17
C SER A 223 -9.11 -10.89 -2.86
N LEU A 224 -8.30 -9.82 -2.90
CA LEU A 224 -7.70 -9.23 -1.70
C LEU A 224 -8.78 -8.66 -0.77
N PRO A 225 -8.63 -8.81 0.55
CA PRO A 225 -9.55 -8.21 1.51
C PRO A 225 -9.34 -6.69 1.59
N ALA A 226 -10.29 -5.99 2.22
CA ALA A 226 -10.29 -4.54 2.34
C ALA A 226 -9.01 -4.01 3.02
N GLU A 227 -8.48 -4.75 4.00
CA GLU A 227 -7.24 -4.45 4.70
C GLU A 227 -6.04 -4.48 3.75
N GLY A 228 -5.93 -5.50 2.89
CA GLY A 228 -4.87 -5.59 1.89
C GLY A 228 -4.94 -4.48 0.84
N LEU A 229 -6.15 -4.11 0.42
CA LEU A 229 -6.35 -2.96 -0.46
C LEU A 229 -6.01 -1.62 0.22
N ALA A 230 -6.30 -1.47 1.51
CA ALA A 230 -5.94 -0.29 2.29
C ALA A 230 -4.42 -0.18 2.48
N MET A 231 -3.74 -1.30 2.74
CA MET A 231 -2.27 -1.34 2.78
C MET A 231 -1.69 -0.81 1.45
N ILE A 232 -2.15 -1.31 0.31
CA ILE A 232 -1.69 -0.83 -1.01
C ILE A 232 -1.96 0.67 -1.19
N ARG A 233 -3.18 1.13 -0.90
CA ARG A 233 -3.61 2.49 -1.21
C ARG A 233 -2.97 3.57 -0.34
N TYR A 234 -2.48 3.23 0.85
CA TYR A 234 -2.08 4.21 1.84
C TYR A 234 -0.72 3.93 2.50
N HIS A 235 0.07 2.96 2.04
CA HIS A 235 1.37 2.64 2.64
C HIS A 235 2.40 3.77 2.48
N SER A 236 2.25 4.64 1.48
CA SER A 236 3.07 5.84 1.34
C SER A 236 2.51 7.04 2.11
N PHE A 237 1.33 6.95 2.73
CA PHE A 237 0.66 8.08 3.39
C PHE A 237 1.17 8.32 4.83
N TYR A 238 2.50 8.45 4.99
CA TYR A 238 3.20 8.60 6.28
C TYR A 238 2.68 9.73 7.16
N PRO A 239 2.34 10.93 6.64
CA PRO A 239 1.73 11.98 7.45
C PRO A 239 0.51 11.48 8.22
N TRP A 240 -0.28 10.58 7.63
CA TRP A 240 -1.44 9.98 8.27
C TRP A 240 -1.07 8.80 9.17
N HIS A 241 -0.50 7.72 8.62
CA HIS A 241 -0.39 6.48 9.37
C HIS A 241 0.69 6.52 10.46
N ARG A 242 1.74 7.34 10.29
CA ARG A 242 2.82 7.50 11.26
C ARG A 242 2.63 8.73 12.13
N GLU A 243 2.41 9.89 11.50
CA GLU A 243 2.44 11.18 12.20
C GLU A 243 1.06 11.62 12.74
N GLY A 244 -0.04 10.99 12.31
CA GLY A 244 -1.40 11.30 12.77
C GLY A 244 -1.94 12.64 12.24
N ALA A 245 -1.54 13.04 11.04
CA ALA A 245 -2.15 14.13 10.28
C ALA A 245 -3.51 13.73 9.68
N TYR A 246 -4.25 14.71 9.19
CA TYR A 246 -5.48 14.53 8.40
C TYR A 246 -6.63 13.80 9.12
N THR A 247 -6.59 13.67 10.44
CA THR A 247 -7.63 12.99 11.24
C THR A 247 -9.01 13.67 11.18
N HIS A 248 -9.05 14.97 10.86
CA HIS A 248 -10.29 15.73 10.64
C HIS A 248 -11.06 15.31 9.38
N LEU A 249 -10.44 14.57 8.47
CA LEU A 249 -11.06 14.03 7.26
C LEU A 249 -11.47 12.56 7.40
N MET A 250 -11.01 11.87 8.44
CA MET A 250 -11.26 10.43 8.64
C MET A 250 -12.70 10.14 9.09
N ASN A 251 -13.21 8.96 8.70
CA ASN A 251 -14.40 8.33 9.24
C ASN A 251 -14.05 7.02 10.00
N GLU A 252 -15.06 6.24 10.41
CA GLU A 252 -14.85 5.00 11.17
C GLU A 252 -14.13 3.91 10.35
N LYS A 253 -14.40 3.80 9.05
CA LYS A 253 -13.73 2.84 8.16
C LYS A 253 -12.22 3.10 8.13
N ASP A 254 -11.82 4.37 8.11
CA ASP A 254 -10.40 4.75 8.05
C ASP A 254 -9.64 4.32 9.31
N ARG A 255 -10.30 4.12 10.45
CA ARG A 255 -9.65 3.61 11.66
C ARG A 255 -9.20 2.16 11.50
N VAL A 256 -9.97 1.34 10.80
CA VAL A 256 -9.60 -0.04 10.46
C VAL A 256 -8.49 -0.04 9.41
N SER A 257 -8.62 0.80 8.37
CA SER A 257 -7.56 0.99 7.37
C SER A 257 -6.24 1.43 8.01
N LEU A 258 -6.29 2.32 9.01
CA LEU A 258 -5.11 2.77 9.74
C LEU A 258 -4.40 1.62 10.48
N GLN A 259 -5.16 0.71 11.08
CA GLN A 259 -4.60 -0.48 11.73
C GLN A 259 -3.92 -1.40 10.70
N ALA A 260 -4.56 -1.64 9.55
CA ALA A 260 -3.99 -2.42 8.45
C ALA A 260 -2.67 -1.83 7.94
N VAL A 261 -2.66 -0.54 7.64
CA VAL A 261 -1.47 0.15 7.11
C VAL A 261 -0.34 0.17 8.15
N ARG A 262 -0.65 0.38 9.43
CA ARG A 262 0.35 0.31 10.51
C ARG A 262 0.91 -1.10 10.73
N ALA A 263 0.10 -2.14 10.55
CA ALA A 263 0.56 -3.52 10.62
C ALA A 263 1.47 -3.87 9.44
N PHE A 264 1.24 -3.27 8.27
CA PHE A 264 2.06 -3.48 7.06
C PHE A 264 3.39 -2.72 7.07
N ASN A 265 3.38 -1.45 7.52
CA ASN A 265 4.50 -0.53 7.35
C ASN A 265 5.87 -1.03 7.87
N PRO A 266 5.98 -1.77 9.01
CA PRO A 266 7.25 -2.34 9.42
C PRO A 266 7.88 -3.25 8.38
N TYR A 267 7.06 -4.05 7.68
CA TYR A 267 7.51 -4.99 6.66
C TYR A 267 8.11 -4.25 5.46
N ASP A 268 7.36 -3.34 4.85
CA ASP A 268 7.85 -2.49 3.75
C ASP A 268 9.13 -1.73 4.14
N LEU A 269 9.11 -1.05 5.29
CA LEU A 269 10.23 -0.19 5.65
C LEU A 269 11.48 -0.97 6.06
N TYR A 270 11.34 -1.88 7.02
CA TYR A 270 12.50 -2.46 7.67
C TYR A 270 13.04 -3.66 6.91
N SER A 271 12.27 -4.37 6.07
CA SER A 271 12.80 -5.53 5.31
C SER A 271 13.90 -5.16 4.32
N LYS A 272 14.03 -3.88 3.94
CA LYS A 272 15.07 -3.35 3.04
C LYS A 272 16.50 -3.64 3.50
N SER A 273 16.70 -3.89 4.79
CA SER A 273 18.01 -4.26 5.36
C SER A 273 18.26 -5.77 5.42
N ASP A 274 17.33 -6.59 4.90
CA ASP A 274 17.48 -8.04 4.91
C ASP A 274 18.53 -8.51 3.91
N LYS A 275 18.92 -9.79 4.05
CA LYS A 275 19.76 -10.44 3.05
C LYS A 275 18.99 -10.57 1.72
N PRO A 276 19.71 -10.58 0.59
CA PRO A 276 19.10 -10.85 -0.70
C PRO A 276 18.30 -12.14 -0.73
N CYS A 277 17.16 -12.09 -1.41
CA CYS A 277 16.29 -13.24 -1.61
C CYS A 277 16.75 -14.06 -2.84
N ASP A 278 16.63 -15.38 -2.76
CA ASP A 278 16.80 -16.26 -3.91
C ASP A 278 15.48 -16.32 -4.71
N THR A 279 15.39 -15.47 -5.73
CA THR A 279 14.21 -15.34 -6.59
C THR A 279 13.82 -16.66 -7.26
N GLU A 280 14.79 -17.48 -7.72
CA GLU A 280 14.50 -18.73 -8.42
C GLU A 280 13.85 -19.75 -7.48
N THR A 281 14.38 -19.84 -6.26
CA THR A 281 13.84 -20.72 -5.22
C THR A 281 12.45 -20.27 -4.74
N LEU A 282 12.22 -18.95 -4.62
CA LEU A 282 10.96 -18.40 -4.11
C LEU A 282 9.84 -18.32 -5.16
N ARG A 283 10.19 -18.23 -6.44
CA ARG A 283 9.22 -18.05 -7.53
C ARG A 283 8.05 -19.04 -7.51
N PRO A 284 8.24 -20.38 -7.41
CA PRO A 284 7.13 -21.32 -7.43
C PRO A 284 6.11 -21.10 -6.29
N TYR A 285 6.59 -20.68 -5.11
CA TYR A 285 5.73 -20.38 -3.97
C TYR A 285 4.85 -19.16 -4.27
N TYR A 286 5.46 -18.07 -4.70
CA TYR A 286 4.76 -16.81 -4.95
C TYR A 286 3.89 -16.82 -6.20
N GLU A 287 4.26 -17.54 -7.27
CA GLU A 287 3.36 -17.77 -8.41
C GLU A 287 2.12 -18.57 -7.98
N GLY A 288 2.28 -19.57 -7.11
CA GLY A 288 1.17 -20.31 -6.52
C GLY A 288 0.27 -19.42 -5.64
N LEU A 289 0.87 -18.49 -4.88
CA LEU A 289 0.16 -17.52 -4.07
C LEU A 289 -0.60 -16.50 -4.93
N ILE A 290 0.04 -15.94 -5.96
CA ILE A 290 -0.57 -15.02 -6.93
C ILE A 290 -1.81 -15.66 -7.55
N ALA A 291 -1.72 -16.92 -7.99
CA ALA A 291 -2.83 -17.64 -8.62
C ALA A 291 -4.07 -17.84 -7.71
N LYS A 292 -3.91 -17.72 -6.38
CA LYS A 292 -5.04 -17.76 -5.43
C LYS A 292 -5.80 -16.43 -5.38
N PHE A 293 -5.12 -15.31 -5.63
CA PHE A 293 -5.65 -13.96 -5.42
C PHE A 293 -5.93 -13.17 -6.70
N PHE A 294 -5.34 -13.58 -7.82
CA PHE A 294 -5.42 -12.89 -9.09
C PHE A 294 -5.74 -13.87 -10.24
N PRO A 295 -6.43 -13.40 -11.29
CA PRO A 295 -6.46 -14.12 -12.56
C PRO A 295 -5.05 -14.17 -13.17
N SER A 296 -4.85 -15.02 -14.18
CA SER A 296 -3.54 -15.19 -14.84
C SER A 296 -3.00 -13.89 -15.44
N GLU A 297 -3.88 -12.98 -15.87
CA GLU A 297 -3.54 -11.65 -16.38
C GLU A 297 -4.58 -10.62 -15.89
N ILE A 298 -4.11 -9.42 -15.59
CA ILE A 298 -4.94 -8.26 -15.26
C ILE A 298 -4.67 -7.10 -16.22
N ASP A 299 -5.62 -6.17 -16.31
CA ASP A 299 -5.45 -4.91 -17.02
C ASP A 299 -4.73 -3.90 -16.12
N TRP A 300 -3.61 -3.35 -16.58
CA TRP A 300 -2.80 -2.31 -15.94
C TRP A 300 -3.07 -0.94 -16.58
#